data_AF-A0A1B6NS13-F1
#
_entry.id   AF-A0A1B6NS13-F1
#
_cell.length_a   1.000
_cell.length_b   1.000
_cell.length_c   1.000
_cell.angle_alpha   90.00
_cell.angle_beta   90.00
_cell.angle_gamma   90.00
#
_symmetry.space_group_name_H-M   'P 1'
#
loop_
_entity.id
_entity.type
_entity.pdbx_description
1 polymer ?
#
loop_
_entity_poly.entity_id
_entity_poly.type
_entity_poly.pdbx_seq_one_letter_code
_entity_poly.pdbx_strand_id
1 'polypeptide(L)' 'MGALSSKYNDNPAVASRTYDAARDGFVSSGGGGMVVVEELEHALARGAKIYGEVVGYGATSDGFDMVAPSGEGAIRCM' A
#
# COMPACT_ATOMS: atom_id res chain seq x y z
N MET A 1 21.26 -4.59 2.58
CA MET A 1 19.86 -4.09 2.50
C MET A 1 18.99 -5.26 2.07
N GLY A 2 18.24 -5.87 2.99
CA GLY A 2 17.46 -7.10 2.76
C GLY A 2 15.99 -6.82 2.52
N ALA A 3 15.69 -5.93 1.57
CA ALA A 3 14.33 -5.45 1.36
C ALA A 3 13.48 -6.41 0.50
N LEU A 4 14.13 -7.15 -0.40
CA LEU A 4 13.49 -8.09 -1.31
C LEU A 4 13.37 -9.49 -0.70
N SER A 5 12.28 -10.18 -1.01
CA SER A 5 12.14 -11.61 -0.73
C SER A 5 13.24 -12.41 -1.42
N SER A 6 13.81 -13.40 -0.72
CA SER A 6 14.92 -14.23 -1.22
C SER A 6 14.82 -15.71 -0.83
N LYS A 7 14.06 -16.04 0.22
CA LYS A 7 13.85 -17.42 0.69
C LYS A 7 12.85 -18.21 -0.17
N TYR A 8 12.11 -17.54 -1.05
CA TYR A 8 11.04 -18.14 -1.86
C TYR A 8 11.34 -18.14 -3.37
N ASN A 9 12.61 -18.01 -3.76
CA ASN A 9 13.01 -18.00 -5.17
C ASN A 9 12.60 -19.27 -5.94
N ASP A 10 12.62 -20.42 -5.27
CA ASP A 10 12.24 -21.72 -5.87
C ASP A 10 10.71 -21.94 -5.91
N ASN A 11 9.93 -21.09 -5.24
CA ASN A 11 8.47 -21.13 -5.25
C ASN A 11 7.87 -19.71 -5.30
N PRO A 12 8.06 -18.98 -6.41
CA PRO A 12 7.76 -17.55 -6.49
C PRO A 12 6.27 -17.22 -6.33
N ALA A 13 5.38 -18.17 -6.65
CA ALA A 13 3.93 -17.99 -6.54
C ALA A 13 3.46 -17.73 -5.10
N VAL A 14 4.26 -18.10 -4.09
CA VAL A 14 3.94 -17.90 -2.67
C VAL A 14 4.82 -16.86 -1.98
N ALA A 15 5.66 -16.14 -2.73
CA ALA A 15 6.63 -15.18 -2.19
C ALA A 15 5.97 -13.89 -1.68
N SER A 16 4.89 -13.43 -2.33
CA SER A 16 4.11 -12.28 -1.85
C SER A 16 3.14 -12.73 -0.75
N ARG A 17 3.54 -12.53 0.51
CA ARG A 17 2.83 -13.03 1.70
C ARG A 17 2.75 -11.99 2.82
N THR A 18 2.04 -10.90 2.56
CA THR A 18 1.87 -9.80 3.51
C THR A 18 1.35 -10.30 4.85
N TYR A 19 1.95 -9.83 5.95
CA TYR A 19 1.66 -10.21 7.35
C TYR A 19 1.96 -11.64 7.78
N ASP A 20 2.37 -12.53 6.87
CA ASP A 20 2.77 -13.89 7.22
C ASP A 20 3.97 -13.89 8.19
N ALA A 21 3.98 -14.82 9.14
CA ALA A 21 5.04 -14.94 10.14
C ALA A 21 6.40 -15.28 9.52
N ALA A 22 6.41 -15.96 8.36
CA ALA A 22 7.58 -16.33 7.60
C ALA A 22 7.84 -15.39 6.41
N ARG A 23 7.23 -14.20 6.35
CA ARG A 23 7.58 -13.17 5.35
C ARG A 23 9.05 -12.77 5.48
N ASP A 24 9.70 -12.49 4.35
CA ASP A 24 11.15 -12.23 4.31
C ASP A 24 11.55 -11.03 3.46
N GLY A 25 10.59 -10.24 2.99
CA GLY A 25 10.80 -9.05 2.17
C GLY A 25 9.60 -8.79 1.27
N PHE A 26 9.66 -7.73 0.46
CA PHE A 26 8.64 -7.48 -0.57
C PHE A 26 9.04 -8.13 -1.90
N VAL A 27 8.04 -8.38 -2.75
CA VAL A 27 8.25 -8.82 -4.13
C VAL A 27 8.17 -7.61 -5.04
N SER A 28 9.22 -7.37 -5.84
CA SER A 28 9.24 -6.25 -6.78
C SER A 28 8.25 -6.47 -7.93
N SER A 29 7.50 -5.43 -8.29
CA SER A 29 6.56 -5.44 -9.42
C SER A 29 6.60 -4.11 -10.16
N GLY A 30 6.32 -4.13 -11.46
CA GLY A 30 6.17 -2.93 -12.29
C GLY A 30 4.74 -2.78 -12.81
N GLY A 31 4.22 -1.55 -12.82
CA GLY A 31 2.89 -1.22 -13.31
C GLY A 31 2.49 0.22 -12.97
N GLY A 32 1.33 0.67 -13.46
CA GLY A 32 0.78 2.00 -13.16
C GLY A 32 -0.75 1.96 -13.14
N GLY A 33 -1.36 2.86 -12.37
CA GLY A 33 -2.80 3.01 -12.24
C GLY A 33 -3.19 4.46 -11.95
N MET A 34 -4.42 4.82 -12.29
CA MET A 34 -4.98 6.17 -12.11
C MET A 34 -6.40 6.03 -11.57
N VAL A 35 -6.78 6.94 -10.67
CA VAL A 35 -8.17 7.20 -10.32
C VAL A 35 -8.50 8.67 -10.64
N VAL A 36 -9.73 8.92 -11.06
CA VAL A 36 -10.23 10.29 -11.21
C VAL A 36 -11.06 10.60 -9.97
N VAL A 37 -10.68 11.66 -9.26
CA VAL A 37 -11.43 12.17 -8.11
C VAL A 37 -12.22 13.38 -8.56
N GLU A 38 -13.48 13.42 -8.15
CA GLU A 38 -14.45 14.43 -8.54
C GLU A 38 -15.31 14.79 -7.32
N GLU A 39 -15.86 15.98 -7.32
CA GLU A 39 -16.85 16.40 -6.32
C GLU A 39 -18.14 15.56 -6.46
N LEU A 40 -18.70 15.12 -5.33
CA LEU A 40 -19.76 14.11 -5.29
C LEU A 40 -21.04 14.59 -5.98
N GLU A 41 -21.50 15.79 -5.69
CA GLU A 41 -22.75 16.32 -6.25
C GLU A 41 -22.63 16.54 -7.76
N HIS A 42 -21.44 16.98 -8.22
CA HIS A 42 -21.13 17.11 -9.64
C HIS A 42 -21.13 15.74 -10.35
N ALA A 43 -20.51 14.73 -9.74
CA ALA A 43 -20.52 13.37 -10.26
C ALA A 43 -21.94 12.79 -10.34
N LEU A 44 -22.77 13.02 -9.31
CA LEU A 44 -24.18 12.62 -9.28
C LEU A 44 -25.00 13.35 -10.36
N ALA A 45 -24.83 14.67 -10.48
CA ALA A 45 -25.57 15.49 -11.44
C ALA A 45 -25.33 15.08 -12.90
N ARG A 46 -24.11 14.65 -13.24
CA ARG A 46 -23.79 14.14 -14.59
C ARG A 46 -24.03 12.63 -14.77
N GLY A 47 -24.52 11.93 -13.74
CA GLY A 47 -24.78 10.48 -13.79
C GLY A 47 -23.51 9.63 -13.89
N ALA A 48 -22.41 10.06 -13.26
CA ALA A 48 -21.15 9.32 -13.26
C ALA A 48 -21.28 7.97 -12.55
N LYS A 49 -20.53 6.96 -13.01
CA LYS A 49 -20.33 5.73 -12.25
C LYS A 49 -19.36 5.99 -11.12
N ILE A 50 -19.87 5.97 -9.89
CA ILE A 50 -19.08 6.14 -8.67
C ILE A 50 -18.63 4.76 -8.18
N TYR A 51 -17.32 4.58 -7.99
CA TYR A 51 -16.74 3.33 -7.45
C TYR A 51 -16.58 3.36 -5.93
N GLY A 52 -16.47 4.55 -5.35
CA GLY A 52 -16.32 4.78 -3.93
C GLY A 52 -16.17 6.27 -3.63
N GLU A 53 -16.26 6.60 -2.35
CA GLU A 53 -16.12 7.97 -1.82
C GLU A 53 -14.84 8.05 -0.99
N VAL A 54 -14.09 9.15 -1.14
CA VAL A 54 -12.93 9.44 -0.30
C VAL A 54 -13.42 10.16 0.95
N VAL A 55 -13.68 9.41 2.02
CA VAL A 55 -14.24 9.94 3.28
C VAL A 55 -13.19 10.59 4.20
N GLY A 56 -11.89 10.40 3.92
CA GLY A 56 -10.80 10.98 4.70
C GLY A 56 -9.42 10.56 4.20
N TYR A 57 -8.40 11.32 4.62
CA TYR A 57 -6.98 11.04 4.35
C TYR A 57 -6.14 11.43 5.57
N GLY A 58 -5.15 10.61 5.89
CA GLY A 58 -4.19 10.86 6.97
C GLY A 58 -2.78 10.48 6.54
N ALA A 59 -1.80 11.29 6.93
CA ALA A 59 -0.39 11.03 6.74
C ALA A 59 0.37 11.37 8.02
N THR A 60 1.26 10.48 8.46
CA THR A 60 2.02 10.61 9.70
C THR A 60 3.49 10.26 9.48
N SER A 61 4.33 10.68 10.41
CA SER A 61 5.75 10.30 10.49
C SER A 61 6.05 9.91 11.93
N ASP A 62 6.83 8.85 12.11
CA ASP A 62 7.28 8.41 13.44
C ASP A 62 8.62 9.06 13.85
N GLY A 63 9.27 9.78 12.95
CA GLY A 63 10.53 10.49 13.19
C GLY A 63 11.72 9.59 13.53
N PHE A 64 11.65 8.29 13.26
CA PHE A 64 12.66 7.32 13.69
C PHE A 64 13.92 7.33 12.82
N ASP A 65 13.75 7.28 11.50
CA ASP A 65 14.83 7.32 10.52
C ASP A 65 14.34 8.04 9.25
N MET A 66 15.28 8.57 8.46
CA MET A 66 14.96 9.31 7.24
C MET A 66 14.33 8.45 6.14
N VAL A 67 14.56 7.13 6.15
CA VAL A 67 14.20 6.21 5.05
C VAL A 67 13.46 4.96 5.55
N ALA A 68 13.74 4.50 6.77
CA ALA A 68 13.11 3.29 7.33
C ALA A 68 12.15 3.63 8.48
N PRO A 69 10.87 3.18 8.42
CA PRO A 69 9.98 3.34 9.57
C PRO A 69 10.44 2.47 10.74
N SER A 70 10.13 2.89 11.97
CA SER A 70 10.19 2.01 13.13
C SER A 70 9.14 0.90 13.01
N GLY A 71 9.39 -0.24 13.67
CA GLY A 71 8.41 -1.32 13.72
C GLY A 71 7.09 -0.90 14.39
N GLU A 72 7.15 -0.05 15.41
CA GLU A 72 5.97 0.49 16.08
C GLU A 72 5.23 1.50 15.21
N GLY A 73 5.94 2.38 14.52
CA GLY A 73 5.37 3.32 13.55
C GLY A 73 4.63 2.59 12.44
N ALA A 74 5.20 1.51 11.90
CA ALA A 74 4.55 0.68 10.90
C ALA A 74 3.25 0.03 11.41
N ILE A 75 3.18 -0.36 12.68
CA ILE A 75 1.97 -0.95 13.30
C ILE A 75 0.87 0.11 13.48
N ARG A 76 1.21 1.34 13.89
CA ARG A 76 0.23 2.41 14.15
C ARG A 76 -0.39 3.02 12.89
N CYS A 77 0.27 2.87 11.74
CA CYS A 77 -0.20 3.40 10.45
C CYS A 77 -1.07 2.41 9.66
N MET A 78 -1.20 1.18 10.15
CA MET A 78 -2.14 0.17 9.65
C MET A 78 -3.51 0.37 10.28
#